data_AF-A0A1L8I3A2-F1
#
_entry.id   AF-A0A1L8I3A2-F1
#
_cell.length_a   1.000
_cell.length_b   1.000
_cell.length_c   1.000
_cell.angle_alpha   90.00
_cell.angle_beta   90.00
_cell.angle_gamma   90.00
#
_symmetry.space_group_name_H-M   'P 1'
#
loop_
_entity.id
_entity.type
_entity.pdbx_description
1 polymer ?
#
loop_
_entity_poly.entity_id
_entity_poly.type
_entity_poly.pdbx_seq_one_letter_code
_entity_poly.pdbx_strand_id
1 'polypeptide(L)'
;MNIEEQLQRKYAAIKQLNDDIPSQLARKITLYSEALLLIGRLQAAATYEYGQAYAERKRVWGETMANTEGTAATKEGAAEIAAYPYRVAEAKKEAELVKWKTAFEATVEIIQALKMELKVMTKEMDGV
;
A
#
# COMPACT_ATOMS: atom_id res chain seq x y z
N MET A 1 -15.21 11.46 6.75
CA MET A 1 -13.91 10.96 7.22
C MET A 1 -13.32 10.09 6.13
N ASN A 2 -12.16 10.46 5.58
CA ASN A 2 -11.52 9.69 4.51
C ASN A 2 -10.92 8.37 5.06
N ILE A 3 -10.43 7.48 4.18
CA ILE A 3 -9.92 6.16 4.59
C ILE A 3 -8.66 6.29 5.45
N GLU A 4 -7.80 7.27 5.17
CA GLU A 4 -6.56 7.50 5.93
C GLU A 4 -6.84 8.00 7.35
N GLU A 5 -7.79 8.91 7.53
CA GLU A 5 -8.26 9.36 8.85
C GLU A 5 -8.85 8.21 9.66
N GLN A 6 -9.61 7.32 9.01
CA GLN A 6 -10.11 6.10 9.65
C GLN A 6 -8.95 5.22 10.12
N LEU A 7 -7.96 5.00 9.26
CA LEU A 7 -6.77 4.21 9.56
C LEU A 7 -5.97 4.82 10.73
N GLN A 8 -5.76 6.14 10.71
CA GLN A 8 -5.10 6.87 11.81
C GLN A 8 -5.86 6.72 13.13
N ARG A 9 -7.19 6.77 13.12
CA ARG A 9 -8.00 6.50 14.33
C ARG A 9 -7.84 5.07 14.84
N LYS A 10 -7.76 4.08 13.96
CA LYS A 10 -7.47 2.69 14.38
C LYS A 10 -6.10 2.61 15.05
N TYR A 11 -5.07 3.20 14.46
CA TYR A 11 -3.74 3.22 15.09
C TYR A 11 -3.70 4.00 16.40
N ALA A 12 -4.44 5.11 16.51
CA ALA A 12 -4.55 5.85 17.77
C ALA A 12 -5.22 4.99 18.86
N ALA A 13 -6.29 4.26 18.54
CA ALA A 13 -6.95 3.34 19.46
C ALA A 13 -6.05 2.17 19.87
N ILE A 14 -5.30 1.60 18.92
CA ILE A 14 -4.32 0.53 19.15
C ILE A 14 -3.26 0.96 20.18
N LYS A 15 -2.78 2.20 20.10
CA LYS A 15 -1.75 2.74 21.03
C LYS A 15 -2.22 2.86 22.47
N GLN A 16 -3.54 2.82 22.72
CA GLN A 16 -4.09 2.89 24.07
C GLN A 16 -4.25 1.52 24.73
N LEU A 17 -3.99 0.43 24.01
CA LEU A 17 -4.14 -0.94 24.50
C LEU A 17 -2.83 -1.46 25.08
N ASN A 18 -2.93 -2.20 26.19
CA ASN A 18 -1.82 -2.89 26.83
C ASN A 18 -1.74 -4.34 26.30
N ASP A 19 -0.54 -4.74 25.89
CA ASP A 19 -0.26 -6.07 25.34
C ASP A 19 -0.21 -7.15 26.44
N ASP A 20 0.10 -6.77 27.69
CA ASP A 20 0.13 -7.68 28.84
C ASP A 20 -1.26 -8.12 29.33
N ILE A 21 -2.33 -7.53 28.78
CA ILE A 21 -3.71 -7.85 29.14
C ILE A 21 -4.35 -8.64 27.98
N PRO A 22 -4.65 -9.95 28.14
CA PRO A 22 -5.11 -10.80 27.03
C PRO A 22 -6.35 -10.27 26.30
N SER A 23 -7.32 -9.70 27.02
CA SER A 23 -8.52 -9.12 26.42
C SER A 23 -8.24 -7.87 25.60
N GLN A 24 -7.25 -7.06 26.00
CA GLN A 24 -6.82 -5.88 25.25
C GLN A 24 -5.95 -6.28 24.05
N LEU A 25 -5.10 -7.30 24.18
CA LEU A 25 -4.35 -7.88 23.08
C LEU A 25 -5.28 -8.46 21.99
N ALA A 26 -6.32 -9.19 22.39
CA ALA A 26 -7.38 -9.66 21.49
C ALA A 26 -8.11 -8.49 20.79
N ARG A 27 -8.37 -7.39 21.51
CA ARG A 27 -8.93 -6.17 20.93
C ARG A 27 -7.98 -5.52 19.93
N LYS A 28 -6.68 -5.52 20.21
CA LYS A 28 -5.63 -5.01 19.32
C LYS A 28 -5.58 -5.78 18.00
N ILE A 29 -5.68 -7.12 18.05
CA ILE A 29 -5.80 -7.97 16.85
C ILE A 29 -7.02 -7.58 16.00
N THR A 30 -8.16 -7.31 16.64
CA THR A 30 -9.39 -6.89 15.94
C THR A 30 -9.17 -5.53 15.25
N LEU A 31 -8.59 -4.55 15.96
CA LEU A 31 -8.31 -3.23 15.40
C LEU A 31 -7.30 -3.27 14.25
N TYR A 32 -6.25 -4.11 14.35
CA TYR A 32 -5.32 -4.32 13.23
C TYR A 32 -6.00 -5.01 12.04
N SER A 33 -6.93 -5.94 12.28
CA SER A 33 -7.69 -6.58 11.21
C SER A 33 -8.60 -5.57 10.49
N GLU A 34 -9.24 -4.67 11.23
CA GLU A 34 -10.01 -3.55 10.65
C GLU A 34 -9.10 -2.59 9.88
N ALA A 35 -7.91 -2.28 10.40
CA ALA A 35 -6.90 -1.46 9.71
C ALA A 35 -6.42 -2.13 8.41
N LEU A 36 -6.21 -3.44 8.42
CA LEU A 36 -5.79 -4.21 7.25
C LEU A 36 -6.79 -4.09 6.09
N LEU A 37 -8.10 -4.08 6.37
CA LEU A 37 -9.14 -3.85 5.37
C LEU A 37 -9.06 -2.44 4.75
N LEU A 38 -8.76 -1.42 5.56
CA LEU A 38 -8.58 -0.05 5.08
C LEU A 38 -7.32 0.07 4.21
N ILE A 39 -6.22 -0.55 4.64
CA ILE A 39 -4.97 -0.62 3.85
C ILE A 39 -5.21 -1.32 2.52
N GLY A 40 -5.96 -2.44 2.50
CA GLY A 40 -6.30 -3.13 1.25
C GLY A 40 -7.07 -2.26 0.27
N ARG A 41 -7.97 -1.38 0.75
CA ARG A 41 -8.66 -0.40 -0.10
C ARG A 41 -7.72 0.67 -0.65
N LEU A 42 -6.80 1.17 0.17
CA LEU A 42 -5.79 2.14 -0.25
C LEU A 42 -4.83 1.54 -1.29
N GLN A 43 -4.41 0.29 -1.08
CA GLN A 43 -3.59 -0.45 -2.03
C GLN A 43 -4.32 -0.64 -3.38
N ALA A 44 -5.61 -0.98 -3.35
CA ALA A 44 -6.41 -1.11 -4.58
C ALA A 44 -6.51 0.23 -5.35
N ALA A 45 -6.76 1.33 -4.63
CA ALA A 45 -6.78 2.66 -5.23
C ALA A 45 -5.41 3.03 -5.85
N ALA A 46 -4.31 2.83 -5.12
CA ALA A 46 -2.96 3.09 -5.62
C ALA A 46 -2.59 2.19 -6.82
N THR A 47 -3.05 0.94 -6.83
CA THR A 47 -2.87 0.03 -7.98
C THR A 47 -3.55 0.58 -9.23
N TYR A 48 -4.79 1.05 -9.09
CA TYR A 48 -5.53 1.66 -10.19
C TYR A 48 -4.84 2.93 -10.70
N GLU A 49 -4.45 3.83 -9.80
CA GLU A 49 -3.77 5.08 -10.17
C GLU A 49 -2.42 4.85 -10.86
N TYR A 50 -1.63 3.90 -10.37
CA TYR A 50 -0.39 3.48 -11.03
C TYR A 50 -0.66 2.93 -12.43
N GLY A 51 -1.67 2.06 -12.59
CA GLY A 51 -2.06 1.52 -13.89
C GLY A 51 -2.46 2.61 -14.90
N GLN A 52 -3.21 3.63 -14.45
CA GLN A 52 -3.56 4.79 -15.28
C GLN A 52 -2.31 5.58 -15.70
N ALA A 53 -1.40 5.86 -14.77
CA ALA A 53 -0.17 6.59 -15.07
C ALA A 53 0.76 5.83 -16.04
N TYR A 54 0.88 4.50 -15.86
CA TYR A 54 1.60 3.63 -16.78
C TYR A 54 0.99 3.66 -18.19
N ALA A 55 -0.33 3.51 -18.29
CA ALA A 55 -1.03 3.53 -19.57
C ALA A 55 -0.86 4.86 -20.29
N GLU A 56 -0.96 5.98 -19.56
CA GLU A 56 -0.79 7.32 -20.12
C GLU A 56 0.64 7.54 -20.65
N ARG A 57 1.66 7.12 -19.89
CA ARG A 57 3.05 7.17 -20.38
C ARG A 57 3.21 6.39 -21.69
N LYS A 58 2.64 5.18 -21.76
CA LYS A 58 2.71 4.34 -22.97
C LYS A 58 1.96 4.96 -24.14
N ARG A 59 0.81 5.60 -23.89
CA ARG A 59 0.06 6.35 -24.90
C ARG A 59 0.89 7.47 -25.49
N VAL A 60 1.45 8.35 -24.67
CA VAL A 60 2.27 9.49 -25.10
C VAL A 60 3.51 9.04 -25.87
N TRP A 61 4.20 8.01 -25.37
CA TRP A 61 5.35 7.44 -26.07
C TRP A 61 4.95 6.92 -27.47
N GLY A 62 3.87 6.14 -27.56
CA GLY A 62 3.39 5.58 -28.82
C GLY A 62 2.91 6.63 -29.81
N GLU A 63 2.17 7.64 -29.35
CA GLU A 63 1.72 8.76 -30.18
C GLU A 63 2.90 9.56 -30.72
N THR A 64 3.91 9.81 -29.89
CA THR A 64 5.11 10.53 -30.31
C THR A 64 5.89 9.73 -31.36
N MET A 65 6.03 8.40 -31.17
CA MET A 65 6.65 7.52 -32.17
C MET A 65 5.92 7.54 -33.52
N ALA A 66 4.58 7.52 -33.49
CA ALA A 66 3.75 7.52 -34.69
C ALA A 66 3.83 8.85 -35.45
N ASN A 67 3.85 9.97 -34.72
CA ASN A 67 3.74 11.31 -35.30
C ASN A 67 5.10 11.97 -35.60
N THR A 68 6.21 11.43 -35.05
CA THR A 68 7.55 11.96 -35.31
C THR A 68 8.07 11.41 -36.63
N GLU A 69 8.58 12.28 -37.51
CA GLU A 69 9.23 11.87 -38.75
C GLU A 69 10.72 11.53 -38.55
N GLY A 70 11.33 10.88 -39.52
CA GLY A 70 12.74 10.53 -39.51
C GLY A 70 13.02 9.07 -39.14
N THR A 71 14.27 8.79 -38.76
CA THR A 71 14.73 7.43 -38.48
C THR A 71 14.11 6.89 -37.19
N ALA A 72 14.15 5.57 -36.99
CA ALA A 72 13.71 4.94 -35.75
C ALA A 72 14.38 5.57 -34.51
N ALA A 73 15.68 5.83 -34.57
CA ALA A 73 16.42 6.45 -33.48
C ALA A 73 15.94 7.88 -33.15
N THR A 74 15.61 8.69 -34.17
CA THR A 74 15.05 10.03 -33.96
C THR A 74 13.68 9.96 -33.29
N LYS A 75 12.82 9.04 -33.75
CA LYS A 75 11.48 8.84 -33.18
C LYS A 75 11.55 8.38 -31.73
N GLU A 76 12.40 7.40 -31.43
CA GLU A 76 12.59 6.88 -30.07
C GLU A 76 13.10 7.96 -29.13
N GLY A 77 14.10 8.76 -29.56
CA GLY A 77 14.60 9.88 -28.78
C GLY A 77 13.51 10.91 -28.47
N ALA A 78 12.69 11.28 -29.46
CA ALA A 78 11.58 12.20 -29.25
C ALA A 78 10.52 11.62 -28.28
N ALA A 79 10.19 10.34 -28.43
CA ALA A 79 9.21 9.66 -27.60
C ALA A 79 9.65 9.52 -26.13
N GLU A 80 10.92 9.22 -25.88
CA GLU A 80 11.47 9.18 -24.51
C GLU A 80 11.44 10.56 -23.85
N ILE A 81 11.82 11.62 -24.58
CA ILE A 81 11.76 12.99 -24.07
C ILE A 81 10.31 13.38 -23.74
N ALA A 82 9.37 13.09 -24.64
CA ALA A 82 7.95 13.41 -24.45
C ALA A 82 7.32 12.62 -23.29
N ALA A 83 7.71 11.35 -23.11
CA ALA A 83 7.20 10.48 -22.06
C ALA A 83 7.84 10.72 -20.68
N TYR A 84 8.98 11.42 -20.61
CA TYR A 84 9.72 11.66 -19.36
C TYR A 84 8.86 12.24 -18.20
N PRO A 85 8.08 13.32 -18.36
CA PRO A 85 7.26 13.84 -17.26
C PRO A 85 6.23 12.82 -16.76
N TYR A 86 5.69 11.99 -17.66
CA TYR A 86 4.75 10.92 -17.31
C TYR A 86 5.44 9.78 -16.57
N ARG A 87 6.70 9.47 -16.90
CA ARG A 87 7.52 8.50 -16.16
C ARG A 87 7.80 8.95 -14.73
N VAL A 88 8.04 10.25 -14.52
CA VAL A 88 8.19 10.81 -13.17
C VAL A 88 6.86 10.73 -12.39
N ALA A 89 5.73 10.98 -13.04
CA ALA A 89 4.41 10.86 -12.42
C ALA A 89 4.06 9.40 -12.08
N GLU A 90 4.30 8.46 -12.99
CA GLU A 90 4.17 7.02 -12.80
C GLU A 90 5.00 6.55 -11.60
N ALA A 91 6.28 6.93 -11.51
CA ALA A 91 7.15 6.56 -10.39
C ALA A 91 6.61 7.03 -9.03
N LYS A 92 5.98 8.20 -8.96
CA LYS A 92 5.31 8.69 -7.73
C LYS A 92 4.12 7.81 -7.35
N LYS A 93 3.32 7.37 -8.34
CA LYS A 93 2.18 6.47 -8.10
C LYS A 93 2.63 5.07 -7.73
N GLU A 94 3.72 4.59 -8.33
CA GLU A 94 4.36 3.33 -7.96
C GLU A 94 4.85 3.34 -6.52
N ALA A 95 5.50 4.42 -6.08
CA ALA A 95 5.94 4.56 -4.70
C ALA A 95 4.77 4.46 -3.70
N GLU A 96 3.62 5.08 -4.02
CA GLU A 96 2.43 5.00 -3.18
C GLU A 96 1.83 3.58 -3.17
N LEU A 97 1.82 2.89 -4.32
CA LEU A 97 1.43 1.48 -4.40
C LEU A 97 2.33 0.59 -3.53
N VAL A 98 3.65 0.76 -3.65
CA VAL A 98 4.63 0.00 -2.85
C VAL A 98 4.42 0.26 -1.36
N LYS A 99 4.24 1.52 -0.96
CA LYS A 99 3.93 1.90 0.43
C LYS A 99 2.75 1.12 0.98
N TRP A 100 1.62 1.08 0.27
CA TRP A 100 0.43 0.37 0.77
C TRP A 100 0.56 -1.14 0.71
N LYS A 101 1.26 -1.68 -0.29
CA LYS A 101 1.57 -3.11 -0.36
C LYS A 101 2.42 -3.55 0.84
N THR A 102 3.50 -2.84 1.12
CA THR A 102 4.37 -3.13 2.28
C THR A 102 3.61 -2.94 3.60
N ALA A 103 2.77 -1.91 3.72
CA ALA A 103 1.94 -1.72 4.90
C ALA A 103 0.95 -2.88 5.13
N PHE A 104 0.39 -3.44 4.05
CA PHE A 104 -0.50 -4.60 4.12
C PHE A 104 0.26 -5.82 4.65
N GLU A 105 1.39 -6.14 4.02
CA GLU A 105 2.26 -7.27 4.40
C GLU A 105 2.72 -7.15 5.87
N ALA A 106 3.22 -5.99 6.28
CA ALA A 106 3.63 -5.73 7.65
C ALA A 106 2.47 -5.89 8.65
N THR A 107 1.26 -5.42 8.30
CA THR A 107 0.09 -5.54 9.18
C THR A 107 -0.35 -7.00 9.33
N VAL A 108 -0.25 -7.83 8.28
CA VAL A 108 -0.49 -9.28 8.37
C VAL A 108 0.49 -9.92 9.37
N GLU A 109 1.78 -9.63 9.26
CA GLU A 109 2.80 -10.17 10.17
C GLU A 109 2.58 -9.74 11.62
N ILE A 110 2.23 -8.46 11.85
CA ILE A 110 1.87 -7.96 13.19
C ILE A 110 0.69 -8.76 13.77
N ILE A 111 -0.37 -8.98 12.97
CA ILE A 111 -1.53 -9.77 13.43
C ILE A 111 -1.11 -11.20 13.81
N GLN A 112 -0.23 -11.83 13.04
CA GLN A 112 0.24 -13.18 13.36
C GLN A 112 1.09 -13.22 14.63
N ALA A 113 1.98 -12.25 14.81
CA ALA A 113 2.77 -12.11 16.03
C ALA A 113 1.88 -11.98 17.27
N LEU A 114 0.90 -11.09 17.24
CA LEU A 114 -0.03 -10.87 18.36
C LEU A 114 -0.90 -12.10 18.65
N LYS A 115 -1.29 -12.87 17.61
CA LYS A 115 -2.01 -14.15 17.79
C LYS A 115 -1.15 -15.20 18.48
N MET A 116 0.14 -15.27 18.15
CA MET A 116 1.07 -16.19 18.81
C MET A 116 1.28 -15.80 20.27
N GLU A 117 1.47 -14.52 20.54
CA GLU A 117 1.59 -13.98 21.90
C GLU A 117 0.36 -14.28 22.75
N LEU A 118 -0.85 -13.97 22.25
CA LEU A 118 -2.09 -14.25 22.95
C LEU A 118 -2.23 -15.74 23.29
N LYS A 119 -1.86 -16.62 22.36
CA LYS A 119 -1.89 -18.08 22.58
C LYS A 119 -0.92 -18.53 23.68
N VAL A 120 0.24 -17.90 23.79
CA VAL A 120 1.20 -18.20 24.87
C VAL A 120 0.63 -17.73 26.20
N MET A 121 0.18 -16.48 26.28
CA MET A 121 -0.41 -15.91 27.50
C MET A 121 -1.57 -16.74 28.04
N THR A 122 -2.50 -17.17 27.16
CA THR A 122 -3.63 -17.99 27.59
C THR A 122 -3.17 -19.35 28.16
N LYS A 123 -2.14 -19.96 27.58
CA LYS A 123 -1.60 -21.24 28.07
C LYS A 123 -0.90 -21.08 29.42
N GLU A 124 -0.18 -19.99 29.62
CA GLU A 124 0.48 -19.69 30.89
C GLU A 124 -0.56 -19.47 32.01
N MET A 125 -1.70 -18.84 31.68
CA MET A 125 -2.81 -18.67 32.61
C MET A 125 -3.55 -19.98 32.91
N ASP A 126 -3.72 -20.86 31.93
CA ASP A 126 -4.39 -22.17 32.10
C ASP A 126 -3.50 -23.22 32.79
N GLY A 127 -2.19 -22.98 32.85
CA GLY A 127 -1.18 -23.85 33.48
C GLY A 127 -0.88 -23.54 34.95
N VAL A 128 -1.63 -22.61 35.55
CA VAL A 128 -1.67 -22.27 36.99
C VAL A 128 -2.95 -22.82 37.59
#